data_AF-A0A7W2R733-F1
#
_entry.id   AF-A0A7W2R733-F1
#
_cell.length_a   1.000
_cell.length_b   1.000
_cell.length_c   1.000
_cell.angle_alpha   90.00
_cell.angle_beta   90.00
_cell.angle_gamma   90.00
#
_symmetry.space_group_name_H-M   'P 1'
#
loop_
_entity.id
_entity.type
_entity.pdbx_description
1 polymer ?
#
loop_
_entity_poly.entity_id
_entity_poly.type
_entity_poly.pdbx_seq_one_letter_code
_entity_poly.pdbx_strand_id
1 'polypeptide(L)' 'MDEHNDVEHRLITIIFYSDISLKLMHEVRTFPQSKTGRVVIPASFKLDKSIIAVCDGAVAIIDKFGDRI' A
#
# COMPACT_ATOMS: atom_id res chain seq x y z
N MET A 1 -25.48 23.17 6.27
CA MET A 1 -25.58 21.98 5.42
C MET A 1 -24.25 21.29 5.55
N ASP A 2 -24.16 20.35 6.48
CA ASP A 2 -22.90 19.73 6.84
C ASP A 2 -22.70 18.54 5.90
N GLU A 3 -21.85 18.73 4.89
CA GLU A 3 -21.43 17.64 4.01
C GLU A 3 -20.60 16.66 4.85
N HIS A 4 -21.23 15.57 5.31
CA HIS A 4 -20.51 14.35 5.70
C HIS A 4 -19.85 13.82 4.43
N ASN A 5 -18.65 14.29 4.14
CA ASN A 5 -17.81 13.71 3.11
C ASN A 5 -17.17 12.46 3.72
N ASP A 6 -17.94 11.36 3.77
CA ASP A 6 -17.44 10.05 4.15
C ASP A 6 -16.27 9.71 3.22
N VAL A 7 -15.07 9.84 3.76
CA VAL A 7 -13.86 9.39 3.06
C VAL A 7 -13.83 7.89 3.25
N GLU A 8 -14.26 7.15 2.22
CA GLU A 8 -14.17 5.70 2.24
C GLU A 8 -12.71 5.29 2.42
N HIS A 9 -12.51 4.31 3.29
CA HIS A 9 -11.18 3.81 3.63
C HIS A 9 -11.03 2.40 3.05
N ARG A 10 -9.92 2.17 2.33
CA ARG A 10 -9.65 0.88 1.70
C ARG A 10 -8.44 0.21 2.34
N LEU A 11 -8.63 -1.03 2.78
CA LEU A 11 -7.52 -1.90 3.16
C LEU A 11 -6.76 -2.28 1.89
N ILE A 12 -5.46 -2.05 1.86
CA ILE A 12 -4.60 -2.39 0.74
C ILE A 12 -3.30 -3.01 1.22
N THR A 13 -2.67 -3.78 0.33
CA THR A 13 -1.29 -4.25 0.50
C THR A 13 -0.39 -3.46 -0.44
N ILE A 14 0.64 -2.83 0.11
CA ILE A 14 1.62 -2.07 -0.65
C ILE A 14 2.92 -2.86 -0.67
N ILE A 15 3.41 -3.17 -1.87
CA ILE A 15 4.67 -3.84 -2.09
C ILE A 15 5.68 -2.80 -2.57
N PHE A 16 6.84 -2.73 -1.92
CA PHE A 16 7.85 -1.69 -2.19
C PHE A 16 9.27 -2.18 -1.91
N TYR A 17 10.25 -1.51 -2.50
CA TYR A 17 11.63 -1.52 -2.00
C TYR A 17 11.84 -0.33 -1.08
N SER A 18 12.71 -0.51 -0.08
CA SER A 18 13.18 0.56 0.77
C SER A 18 14.65 0.82 0.54
N ASP A 19 15.09 2.07 0.66
CA ASP A 19 16.48 2.47 0.43
C ASP A 19 17.47 1.82 1.42
N ILE A 20 16.96 1.26 2.52
CA ILE A 20 17.73 0.54 3.53
C ILE A 20 17.79 -0.99 3.31
N SER A 21 17.11 -1.54 2.31
CA SER A 21 17.04 -2.99 2.11
C SER A 21 16.90 -3.40 0.66
N LEU A 22 17.70 -4.39 0.25
CA LEU A 22 17.53 -5.07 -1.05
C LEU A 22 16.37 -6.08 -1.06
N LYS A 23 15.63 -6.23 0.06
CA LYS A 23 14.50 -7.15 0.16
C LYS A 23 13.22 -6.46 -0.35
N LEU A 24 12.38 -7.23 -1.04
CA LEU A 24 11.03 -6.80 -1.37
C LEU A 24 10.17 -6.79 -0.10
N MET A 25 9.69 -5.62 0.28
CA MET A 25 8.86 -5.41 1.46
C MET A 25 7.39 -5.35 1.08
N HIS A 26 6.51 -5.69 2.03
CA HIS A 26 5.09 -5.40 1.89
C HIS A 26 4.51 -4.94 3.22
N GLU A 27 3.51 -4.06 3.15
CA GLU A 27 2.73 -3.62 4.30
C GLU A 27 1.23 -3.66 3.96
N VAL A 28 0.42 -4.15 4.90
CA VAL A 28 -1.04 -4.08 4.82
C VAL A 28 -1.50 -2.89 5.64
N ARG A 29 -2.16 -1.91 5.02
CA ARG A 29 -2.69 -0.71 5.69
C ARG A 29 -3.96 -0.21 5.05
N THR A 30 -4.70 0.58 5.82
CA THR A 30 -5.91 1.25 5.36
C THR A 30 -5.58 2.69 4.97
N PHE A 31 -6.03 3.11 3.79
CA PHE A 31 -5.84 4.46 3.28
C PHE A 31 -7.16 5.05 2.75
N PRO A 32 -7.31 6.38 2.73
CA PRO A 32 -8.48 7.02 2.16
C PRO A 32 -8.56 6.75 0.65
N GLN A 33 -9.77 6.58 0.16
CA GLN A 33 -10.10 6.38 -1.24
C GLN A 33 -10.72 7.68 -1.80
N SER A 34 -10.30 8.07 -2.99
CA SER A 34 -10.92 9.17 -3.71
C SER A 34 -12.32 8.79 -4.19
N LYS A 35 -13.14 9.79 -4.51
CA LYS A 35 -14.45 9.60 -5.17
C LYS A 35 -14.38 8.85 -6.51
N THR A 36 -13.19 8.74 -7.10
CA THR A 36 -12.92 8.00 -8.34
C THR A 36 -12.47 6.56 -8.10
N GLY A 37 -12.46 6.10 -6.85
CA GLY A 37 -12.06 4.75 -6.45
C GLY A 37 -10.55 4.55 -6.30
N ARG A 38 -9.73 5.60 -6.44
CA ARG A 38 -8.26 5.50 -6.30
C ARG A 38 -7.85 5.66 -4.85
N VAL A 39 -7.05 4.73 -4.35
CA VAL A 39 -6.48 4.84 -3.00
C VAL A 39 -5.40 5.92 -2.95
N VAL A 40 -5.51 6.83 -1.99
CA VAL A 40 -4.60 7.95 -1.79
C VAL A 40 -3.55 7.58 -0.76
N ILE A 41 -2.37 7.19 -1.23
CA ILE A 41 -1.21 6.90 -0.38
C ILE A 41 -0.46 8.21 -0.11
N PRO A 42 -0.29 8.64 1.17
CA PRO A 42 0.41 9.86 1.54
C PRO A 42 1.84 9.91 1.02
N ALA A 43 2.30 11.10 0.64
CA ALA A 43 3.69 11.31 0.21
C ALA A 43 4.70 10.90 1.28
N SER A 44 4.39 11.14 2.56
CA SER A 44 5.21 10.71 3.70
C SER A 44 5.38 9.19 3.78
N PHE A 45 4.37 8.41 3.36
CA PHE A 45 4.51 6.97 3.30
C PHE A 45 5.47 6.54 2.20
N LYS A 46 5.45 7.23 1.05
CA LYS A 46 6.30 6.94 -0.13
C LYS A 46 7.75 7.40 0.04
N LEU A 47 8.03 8.22 1.05
CA LEU A 47 9.39 8.64 1.36
C LEU A 47 10.26 7.39 1.63
N ASP A 48 11.40 7.33 0.96
CA ASP A 48 12.38 6.23 1.00
C ASP A 48 11.80 4.86 0.59
N LYS A 49 10.69 4.89 -0.17
CA LYS A 49 10.01 3.69 -0.69
C LYS A 49 9.74 3.80 -2.18
N SER A 50 10.32 2.89 -2.95
CA SER A 50 9.95 2.67 -4.34
C SER A 50 8.75 1.74 -4.41
N ILE A 51 7.56 2.28 -4.63
CA ILE A 51 6.31 1.50 -4.71
C ILE A 51 6.29 0.66 -5.99
N ILE A 52 6.17 -0.65 -5.84
CA ILE A 52 6.15 -1.61 -6.94
C ILE A 52 4.73 -2.01 -7.30
N ALA A 53 3.91 -2.31 -6.30
CA ALA A 53 2.52 -2.69 -6.50
C ALA A 53 1.63 -2.24 -5.33
N VAL A 54 0.36 -2.02 -5.64
CA VAL A 54 -0.70 -1.78 -4.67
C VAL A 54 -1.83 -2.76 -4.98
N CYS A 55 -2.17 -3.59 -4.01
CA CYS A 55 -3.18 -4.62 -4.13
C CYS A 55 -4.37 -4.29 -3.24
N ASP A 56 -5.58 -4.64 -3.70
CA ASP A 56 -6.79 -4.49 -2.89
C ASP A 56 -6.83 -5.56 -1.79
N GLY A 57 -7.15 -5.13 -0.57
CA GLY A 57 -7.19 -5.98 0.61
C GLY A 57 -5.82 -6.44 1.13
N ALA A 58 -5.86 -7.41 2.03
CA ALA A 58 -4.67 -8.08 2.55
C ALA A 58 -4.25 -9.21 1.60
N VAL A 59 -2.99 -9.20 1.15
CA VAL A 59 -2.41 -10.25 0.31
C VAL A 59 -1.45 -11.08 1.12
N ALA A 60 -1.65 -12.40 1.10
CA ALA A 60 -0.68 -13.35 1.64
C ALA A 60 0.49 -13.50 0.65
N ILE A 61 1.68 -13.06 1.04
CA ILE A 61 2.89 -13.28 0.26
C ILE A 61 3.56 -14.57 0.74
N ILE A 62 3.53 -15.60 -0.12
CA ILE A 62 4.03 -16.95 0.18
C ILE A 62 5.56 -17.02 0.03
N ASP A 63 6.11 -16.35 -0.98
CA ASP A 63 7.55 -16.32 -1.28
C ASP A 63 7.95 -14.91 -1.77
N LYS A 64 9.18 -14.50 -1.49
CA LYS A 64 9.77 -13.24 -1.95
C LYS A 64 11.19 -13.50 -2.45
N PHE A 65 11.47 -13.12 -3.70
CA PHE A 65 12.81 -13.14 -4.28
C PHE A 65 13.58 -14.46 -4.05
N GLY A 66 12.92 -15.59 -4.31
CA GLY A 66 13.60 -16.87 -4.47
C GLY A 66 14.35 -17.32 -3.22
N ASP A 67 13.68 -17.25 -2.06
CA ASP A 67 14.05 -18.15 -0.96
C ASP A 67 13.79 -19.56 -1.49
N ARG A 68 14.84 -20.20 -1.99
CA ARG A 68 14.78 -21.58 -2.48
C ARG A 68 14.19 -22.44 -1.36
N ILE A 69 12.94 -22.86 -1.53
CA ILE A 69 12.29 -23.90 -0.71
C ILE A 69 13.11 -25.18 -0.82
#